data_AF-A0A2U0I0Z8-F1
#
_entry.id   AF-A0A2U0I0Z8-F1
#
_cell.length_a   1.000
_cell.length_b   1.000
_cell.length_c   1.000
_cell.angle_alpha   90.00
_cell.angle_beta   90.00
_cell.angle_gamma   90.00
#
_symmetry.space_group_name_H-M   'P 1'
#
loop_
_entity.id
_entity.type
_entity.pdbx_description
1 polymer ?
#
loop_
_entity_poly.entity_id
_entity_poly.type
_entity_poly.pdbx_seq_one_letter_code
_entity_poly.pdbx_strand_id
1 'polypeptide(L)'
;MKKVNALLCTIAVLLCYSSGLWAQEMKAKKHENPEWVRIAYVKFKPMMKDKAKSIINDYFMKAGQNSGGAAPTSYDLASGEYDMLVIFPMEKGIETLNYKMTEEDVKWMGELSKLTGGQEKAMAKMQEFYSYVAKMDSDIAMKE
;
A
#
# COMPACT_ATOMS: atom_id res chain seq x y z
N MET A 1 -32.54 -62.29 -14.24
CA MET A 1 -31.11 -62.19 -13.87
C MET A 1 -30.29 -61.33 -14.85
N LYS A 2 -30.29 -61.59 -16.17
CA LYS A 2 -29.49 -60.80 -17.14
C LYS A 2 -29.79 -59.28 -17.15
N LYS A 3 -31.05 -58.86 -17.00
CA LYS A 3 -31.45 -57.44 -16.99
C LYS A 3 -31.06 -56.69 -15.70
N VAL A 4 -30.99 -57.39 -14.57
CA VAL A 4 -30.58 -56.81 -13.27
C VAL A 4 -29.06 -56.58 -13.25
N ASN A 5 -28.29 -57.51 -13.82
CA ASN A 5 -26.84 -57.36 -13.96
C ASN A 5 -26.47 -56.22 -14.92
N ALA A 6 -27.25 -56.02 -16.00
CA ALA A 6 -27.04 -54.90 -16.92
C ALA A 6 -27.28 -53.53 -16.23
N LEU A 7 -28.32 -53.42 -15.41
CA LEU A 7 -28.65 -52.20 -14.67
C LEU A 7 -27.60 -51.86 -13.59
N LEU A 8 -27.09 -52.87 -12.89
CA LEU A 8 -26.01 -52.72 -11.90
C LEU A 8 -24.68 -52.26 -12.55
N CYS A 9 -24.36 -52.76 -13.75
CA CYS A 9 -23.20 -52.28 -14.50
C CYS A 9 -23.34 -50.82 -14.94
N THR A 10 -24.54 -50.36 -15.30
CA THR A 10 -24.75 -48.96 -15.74
C THR A 10 -24.59 -47.97 -14.58
N ILE A 11 -25.09 -48.32 -13.39
CA ILE A 11 -24.99 -47.49 -12.17
C ILE A 11 -23.53 -47.38 -11.71
N ALA A 12 -22.76 -48.46 -11.78
CA ALA A 12 -21.34 -48.46 -11.41
C ALA A 12 -20.50 -47.56 -12.33
N VAL A 13 -20.80 -47.54 -13.64
CA VAL A 13 -20.11 -46.66 -14.60
C VAL A 13 -20.42 -45.18 -14.33
N LEU A 14 -21.68 -44.83 -14.03
CA LEU A 14 -22.08 -43.47 -13.70
C LEU A 14 -21.44 -42.94 -12.40
N LEU A 15 -21.26 -43.79 -11.38
CA LEU A 15 -20.59 -43.43 -10.12
C LEU A 15 -19.08 -43.17 -10.31
N CYS A 16 -18.43 -43.85 -11.26
CA CYS A 16 -17.02 -43.62 -11.59
C CYS A 16 -16.77 -42.32 -12.37
N TYR A 17 -17.76 -41.75 -13.05
CA TYR A 17 -17.61 -40.45 -13.71
C TYR A 17 -17.77 -39.25 -12.75
N SER A 18 -18.41 -39.43 -11.60
CA SER A 18 -18.57 -38.36 -10.60
C SER A 18 -17.32 -38.08 -9.75
N SER A 19 -16.36 -39.01 -9.67
CA SER A 19 -15.15 -38.84 -8.85
C SER A 19 -14.09 -37.93 -9.49
N GLY A 20 -14.16 -37.68 -10.81
CA GLY A 20 -13.21 -36.83 -11.53
C GLY A 20 -13.52 -35.32 -11.51
N LEU A 21 -14.74 -34.93 -11.09
CA LEU A 21 -15.17 -33.52 -11.08
C LEU A 21 -14.64 -32.71 -9.87
N TRP A 22 -13.95 -33.35 -8.92
CA TRP A 22 -13.52 -32.75 -7.65
C TRP A 22 -12.01 -32.76 -7.42
N ALA A 23 -11.21 -33.00 -8.46
CA ALA A 23 -9.75 -32.90 -8.39
C ALA A 23 -9.26 -31.88 -9.41
N GLN A 24 -9.75 -30.64 -9.32
CA GLN A 24 -9.08 -29.53 -9.98
C GLN A 24 -7.73 -29.35 -9.27
N GLU A 25 -6.66 -29.86 -9.88
CA GLU A 25 -5.30 -29.81 -9.34
C GLU A 25 -4.97 -28.35 -8.98
N MET A 26 -4.89 -28.07 -7.67
CA MET A 26 -4.56 -26.75 -7.15
C MET A 26 -3.09 -26.46 -7.47
N LYS A 27 -2.84 -25.87 -8.63
CA LYS A 27 -1.50 -25.44 -9.04
C LYS A 27 -1.13 -24.17 -8.31
N ALA A 28 0.12 -24.07 -7.90
CA ALA A 28 0.67 -22.81 -7.42
C ALA A 28 0.48 -21.73 -8.50
N LYS A 29 -0.12 -20.60 -8.11
CA LYS A 29 -0.30 -19.43 -8.97
C LYS A 29 0.43 -18.26 -8.33
N LYS A 30 1.17 -17.50 -9.13
CA LYS A 30 1.75 -16.22 -8.73
C LYS A 30 0.76 -15.11 -9.09
N HIS A 31 0.81 -14.00 -8.34
CA HIS A 31 0.22 -12.75 -8.81
C HIS A 31 0.98 -12.29 -10.06
N GLU A 32 0.27 -11.99 -11.15
CA GLU A 32 0.95 -11.67 -12.41
C GLU A 32 1.60 -10.28 -12.39
N ASN A 33 1.01 -9.29 -11.69
CA ASN A 33 1.56 -7.95 -11.49
C ASN A 33 1.02 -7.33 -10.19
N PRO A 34 1.49 -7.74 -9.00
CA PRO A 34 0.98 -7.19 -7.75
C PRO A 34 1.41 -5.73 -7.58
N GLU A 35 0.45 -4.84 -7.40
CA GLU A 35 0.71 -3.46 -7.01
C GLU A 35 0.82 -3.36 -5.49
N TRP A 36 1.92 -2.79 -5.00
CA TRP A 36 2.17 -2.62 -3.58
C TRP A 36 2.12 -1.14 -3.18
N VAL A 37 1.68 -0.88 -1.95
CA VAL A 37 1.63 0.44 -1.35
C VAL A 37 2.13 0.39 0.09
N ARG A 38 2.68 1.51 0.56
CA ARG A 38 2.90 1.75 1.98
C ARG A 38 1.76 2.60 2.52
N ILE A 39 1.08 2.12 3.54
CA ILE A 39 0.04 2.86 4.25
C ILE A 39 0.68 3.44 5.51
N ALA A 40 0.61 4.75 5.70
CA ALA A 40 1.04 5.44 6.90
C ALA A 40 -0.17 5.95 7.67
N TYR A 41 -0.20 5.68 8.98
CA TYR A 41 -1.21 6.19 9.90
C TYR A 41 -0.57 7.24 10.79
N VAL A 42 -1.23 8.38 10.94
CA VAL A 42 -0.68 9.52 11.68
C VAL A 42 -1.64 9.97 12.75
N LYS A 43 -1.15 10.00 13.99
CA LYS A 43 -1.78 10.66 15.13
C LYS A 43 -1.04 11.96 15.39
N PHE A 44 -1.76 13.07 15.40
CA PHE A 44 -1.19 14.35 15.78
C PHE A 44 -1.33 14.59 17.29
N LYS A 45 -0.41 15.38 17.84
CA LYS A 45 -0.58 15.95 19.18
C LYS A 45 -1.82 16.85 19.21
N PRO A 46 -2.45 17.04 20.39
CA PRO A 46 -3.61 17.91 20.52
C PRO A 46 -3.39 19.29 19.86
N MET A 47 -4.35 19.73 19.05
CA MET A 47 -4.33 21.01 18.33
C MET A 47 -3.20 21.20 17.30
N MET A 48 -2.45 20.15 16.94
CA MET A 48 -1.34 20.27 15.98
C MET A 48 -1.68 19.79 14.56
N LYS A 49 -2.85 19.17 14.35
CA LYS A 49 -3.28 18.66 13.04
C LYS A 49 -3.24 19.74 11.96
N ASP A 50 -3.85 20.91 12.20
CA ASP A 50 -3.91 21.96 11.18
C ASP A 50 -2.53 22.52 10.83
N LYS A 51 -1.66 22.70 11.83
CA LYS A 51 -0.26 23.11 11.60
C LYS A 51 0.51 22.07 10.78
N ALA A 52 0.31 20.79 11.05
CA ALA A 52 0.89 19.71 10.27
C ALA A 52 0.37 19.72 8.83
N LYS A 53 -0.94 19.92 8.62
CA LYS A 53 -1.54 20.03 7.28
C LYS A 53 -1.00 21.23 6.50
N SER A 54 -0.74 22.37 7.15
CA SER A 54 -0.06 23.49 6.50
C SER A 54 1.31 23.08 5.98
N ILE A 55 2.15 22.40 6.78
CA ILE A 55 3.46 21.93 6.29
C ILE A 55 3.31 20.96 5.12
N ILE A 56 2.37 20.01 5.22
CA ILE A 56 2.10 19.04 4.15
C ILE A 56 1.75 19.77 2.85
N ASN A 57 0.77 20.67 2.89
CA ASN A 57 0.26 21.36 1.71
C ASN A 57 1.28 22.33 1.13
N ASP A 58 1.98 23.07 1.98
CA ASP A 58 2.86 24.15 1.54
C ASP A 58 4.23 23.66 1.07
N TYR A 59 4.68 22.51 1.55
CA TYR A 59 6.00 21.98 1.26
C TYR A 59 5.98 20.54 0.71
N PHE A 60 5.43 19.58 1.45
CA PHE A 60 5.61 18.15 1.11
C PHE A 60 4.87 17.75 -0.17
N MET A 61 3.62 18.21 -0.33
CA MET A 61 2.83 17.98 -1.54
C MET A 61 3.44 18.70 -2.74
N LYS A 62 3.90 19.94 -2.58
CA LYS A 62 4.55 20.68 -3.66
C LYS A 62 5.87 20.04 -4.10
N ALA A 63 6.67 19.56 -3.15
CA ALA A 63 7.89 18.80 -3.47
C ALA A 63 7.59 17.53 -4.27
N GLY A 64 6.51 16.81 -3.91
CA GLY A 64 6.05 15.63 -4.67
C GLY A 64 5.54 15.98 -6.07
N GLN A 65 4.76 17.05 -6.20
CA GLN A 65 4.29 17.54 -7.50
C GLN A 65 5.47 17.93 -8.42
N ASN A 66 6.48 18.61 -7.87
CA ASN A 66 7.64 19.04 -8.62
C ASN A 66 8.60 17.90 -8.98
N SER A 67 8.68 16.85 -8.16
CA SER A 67 9.59 15.72 -8.41
C SER A 67 9.07 14.76 -9.48
N GLY A 68 7.80 14.89 -9.88
CA GLY A 68 7.17 14.07 -10.92
C GLY A 68 6.85 12.64 -10.50
N GLY A 69 6.99 12.31 -9.21
CA GLY A 69 6.61 11.01 -8.67
C GLY A 69 5.08 10.88 -8.52
N ALA A 70 4.59 9.64 -8.37
CA ALA A 70 3.18 9.42 -8.11
C ALA A 70 2.78 10.04 -6.76
N ALA A 71 1.71 10.84 -6.79
CA ALA A 71 1.22 11.51 -5.60
C ALA A 71 0.61 10.50 -4.62
N PRO A 72 0.93 10.59 -3.31
CA PRO A 72 0.24 9.79 -2.32
C PRO A 72 -1.24 10.22 -2.22
N THR A 73 -2.11 9.27 -1.87
CA THR A 73 -3.51 9.56 -1.55
C THR A 73 -3.65 9.70 -0.04
N SER A 74 -4.36 10.72 0.45
CA SER A 74 -4.55 10.94 1.88
C SER A 74 -6.02 11.08 2.26
N TYR A 75 -6.35 10.62 3.47
CA TYR A 75 -7.67 10.68 4.06
C TYR A 75 -7.59 11.23 5.48
N ASP A 76 -8.50 12.14 5.82
CA ASP A 76 -8.78 12.48 7.22
C ASP A 76 -9.67 11.38 7.82
N LEU A 77 -9.23 10.80 8.92
CA LEU A 77 -10.01 9.78 9.62
C LEU A 77 -10.97 10.47 10.59
N ALA A 78 -12.27 10.18 10.44
CA ALA A 78 -13.33 10.72 11.29
C ALA A 78 -13.48 9.97 12.63
N SER A 79 -12.89 8.78 12.74
CA SER A 79 -12.96 7.91 13.91
C SER A 79 -11.74 6.99 13.97
N GLY A 80 -11.51 6.39 15.13
CA GLY A 80 -10.38 5.48 15.38
C GLY A 80 -9.26 6.16 16.16
N GLU A 81 -8.13 5.48 16.31
CA GLU A 81 -6.98 6.01 17.04
C GLU A 81 -6.34 7.18 16.27
N TYR A 82 -6.17 7.04 14.96
CA TYR A 82 -5.43 7.95 14.09
C TYR A 82 -6.28 9.11 13.53
N ASP A 83 -5.62 10.19 13.13
CA ASP A 83 -6.27 11.39 12.59
C ASP A 83 -6.15 11.49 11.06
N MET A 84 -5.17 10.79 10.47
CA MET A 84 -4.88 10.80 9.04
C MET A 84 -4.32 9.45 8.59
N LEU A 85 -4.68 9.06 7.37
CA LEU A 85 -4.11 7.92 6.64
C LEU A 85 -3.50 8.44 5.33
N VAL A 86 -2.31 7.96 4.98
CA VAL A 86 -1.63 8.32 3.72
C VAL A 86 -1.14 7.06 3.02
N ILE A 87 -1.54 6.87 1.77
CA ILE A 87 -1.17 5.74 0.93
C ILE A 87 -0.10 6.20 -0.06
N PHE A 88 1.11 5.67 0.09
CA PHE A 88 2.25 5.93 -0.78
C PHE A 88 2.38 4.77 -1.79
N PRO A 89 2.35 5.05 -3.10
CA PRO A 89 2.73 4.08 -4.12
C PRO A 89 4.14 3.53 -3.89
N MET A 90 4.35 2.24 -4.17
CA MET A 90 5.68 1.64 -4.26
C MET A 90 5.95 1.35 -5.74
N GLU A 91 6.53 2.32 -6.46
CA GLU A 91 6.73 2.27 -7.92
C GLU A 91 7.55 1.06 -8.38
N LYS A 92 8.48 0.58 -7.53
CA LYS A 92 9.28 -0.64 -7.78
C LYS A 92 8.66 -1.90 -7.14
N GLY A 93 7.40 -1.83 -6.72
CA GLY A 93 6.73 -2.90 -5.96
C GLY A 93 7.47 -3.20 -4.65
N ILE A 94 7.46 -4.46 -4.23
CA ILE A 94 8.11 -4.89 -2.98
C ILE A 94 9.64 -4.67 -2.98
N GLU A 95 10.27 -4.57 -4.16
CA GLU A 95 11.70 -4.31 -4.31
C GLU A 95 12.12 -2.95 -3.72
N THR A 96 11.17 -2.01 -3.60
CA THR A 96 11.40 -0.74 -2.89
C THR A 96 11.96 -0.96 -1.48
N LEU A 97 11.63 -2.07 -0.81
CA LEU A 97 12.11 -2.39 0.55
C LEU A 97 13.62 -2.68 0.64
N ASN A 98 14.29 -2.94 -0.49
CA ASN A 98 15.75 -3.12 -0.53
C ASN A 98 16.53 -1.80 -0.57
N TYR A 99 15.84 -0.66 -0.69
CA TYR A 99 16.45 0.67 -0.73
C TYR A 99 16.37 1.35 0.65
N LYS A 100 17.48 1.96 1.09
CA LYS A 100 17.44 2.93 2.21
C LYS A 100 16.84 4.28 1.79
N MET A 101 17.03 4.63 0.52
CA MET A 101 16.52 5.83 -0.13
C MET A 101 16.42 5.53 -1.63
N THR A 102 15.25 5.74 -2.20
CA THR A 102 15.01 5.55 -3.64
C THR A 102 15.42 6.78 -4.44
N GLU A 103 15.50 6.66 -5.76
CA GLU A 103 15.71 7.81 -6.64
C GLU A 103 14.57 8.85 -6.52
N GLU A 104 13.35 8.40 -6.27
CA GLU A 104 12.19 9.25 -6.01
C GLU A 104 12.35 10.03 -4.70
N ASP A 105 12.82 9.38 -3.64
CA ASP A 105 13.11 10.05 -2.37
C ASP A 105 14.18 11.14 -2.52
N VAL A 106 15.24 10.86 -3.30
CA VAL A 106 16.29 11.85 -3.60
C VAL A 106 15.72 13.05 -4.36
N LYS A 107 14.90 12.80 -5.39
CA LYS A 107 14.24 13.88 -6.15
C LYS A 107 13.31 14.71 -5.28
N TRP A 108 12.48 14.06 -4.46
CA TRP A 108 11.57 14.71 -3.53
C TRP A 108 12.33 15.57 -2.51
N MET A 109 13.41 15.05 -1.93
CA MET A 109 14.24 15.80 -0.98
C MET A 109 14.94 16.99 -1.65
N GLY A 110 15.36 16.84 -2.90
CA GLY A 110 15.92 17.92 -3.70
C GLY A 110 14.91 19.05 -3.92
N GLU A 111 13.67 18.73 -4.27
CA GLU A 111 12.60 19.71 -4.44
C GLU A 111 12.19 20.37 -3.12
N LEU A 112 12.09 19.59 -2.03
CA LEU A 112 11.86 20.14 -0.70
C LEU A 112 12.96 21.14 -0.32
N SER A 113 14.22 20.79 -0.56
CA SER A 113 15.37 21.68 -0.31
C SER A 113 15.28 22.97 -1.12
N LYS A 114 14.83 22.94 -2.37
CA LYS A 114 14.59 24.16 -3.16
C LYS A 114 13.47 25.01 -2.54
N LEU A 115 12.35 24.40 -2.17
CA LEU A 115 11.19 25.09 -1.58
C LEU A 115 11.49 25.75 -0.22
N THR A 116 12.33 25.12 0.60
CA THR A 116 12.71 25.64 1.91
C THR A 116 13.92 26.57 1.89
N GLY A 117 14.66 26.62 0.77
CA GLY A 117 15.87 27.44 0.62
C GLY A 117 17.14 26.80 1.19
N GLY A 118 17.29 25.49 1.05
CA GLY A 118 18.47 24.69 1.40
C GLY A 118 18.13 23.41 2.17
N GLN A 119 19.07 22.46 2.16
CA GLN A 119 18.93 21.15 2.81
C GLN A 119 18.70 21.26 4.32
N GLU A 120 19.42 22.15 5.00
CA GLU A 120 19.26 22.36 6.45
C GLU A 120 17.83 22.80 6.79
N LYS A 121 17.27 23.72 6.00
CA LYS A 121 15.89 24.19 6.18
C LYS A 121 14.85 23.12 5.82
N ALA A 122 15.14 22.24 4.86
CA ALA A 122 14.29 21.10 4.55
C ALA A 122 14.23 20.13 5.74
N MET A 123 15.39 19.80 6.32
CA MET A 123 15.47 18.95 7.51
C MET A 123 14.77 19.60 8.72
N ALA A 124 14.94 20.90 8.93
CA ALA A 124 14.24 21.63 9.98
C ALA A 124 12.71 21.58 9.78
N LYS A 125 12.23 21.72 8.53
CA LYS A 125 10.81 21.64 8.21
C LYS A 125 10.24 20.24 8.44
N MET A 126 11.00 19.19 8.13
CA MET A 126 10.63 17.81 8.46
C MET A 126 10.57 17.59 9.97
N GLN A 127 11.58 18.07 10.71
CA GLN A 127 11.61 17.95 12.16
C GLN A 127 10.45 18.70 12.81
N GLU A 128 10.09 19.88 12.28
CA GLU A 128 8.90 20.63 12.71
C GLU A 128 7.63 19.80 12.52
N PHE A 129 7.44 19.18 11.35
CA PHE A 129 6.32 18.26 11.12
C PHE A 129 6.31 17.10 12.13
N TYR A 130 7.43 16.41 12.32
CA TYR A 130 7.51 15.30 13.28
C TYR A 130 7.30 15.75 14.72
N SER A 131 7.61 17.00 15.06
CA SER A 131 7.31 17.56 16.38
C SER A 131 5.81 17.65 16.68
N TYR A 132 4.97 17.67 15.64
CA TYR A 132 3.50 17.70 15.73
C TYR A 132 2.88 16.30 15.79
N VAL A 133 3.64 15.26 15.48
CA VAL A 133 3.18 13.88 15.48
C VAL A 133 3.31 13.29 16.87
N ALA A 134 2.24 12.67 17.35
CA ALA A 134 2.22 11.92 18.61
C ALA A 134 2.59 10.45 18.37
N LYS A 135 2.09 9.87 17.28
CA LYS A 135 2.34 8.48 16.88
C LYS A 135 2.26 8.36 15.36
N MET A 136 3.12 7.53 14.77
CA MET A 136 3.08 7.19 13.36
C MET A 136 3.40 5.71 13.19
N ASP A 137 2.49 4.98 12.56
CA ASP A 137 2.66 3.57 12.22
C ASP A 137 2.60 3.41 10.70
N SER A 138 3.11 2.29 10.18
CA SER A 138 3.02 1.99 8.76
C SER A 138 2.89 0.52 8.45
N ASP A 139 2.09 0.20 7.45
CA ASP A 139 1.92 -1.13 6.88
C ASP A 139 2.30 -1.17 5.40
N ILE A 140 2.59 -2.36 4.89
CA ILE A 140 2.72 -2.64 3.46
C ILE A 140 1.49 -3.43 3.03
N ALA A 141 0.83 -2.98 1.98
CA ALA A 141 -0.38 -3.62 1.46
C ALA A 141 -0.24 -3.87 -0.05
N MET A 142 -0.82 -4.97 -0.51
CA MET A 142 -1.05 -5.21 -1.93
C MET A 142 -2.44 -4.67 -2.28
N LYS A 143 -2.57 -3.96 -3.40
CA LYS A 143 -3.88 -3.52 -3.90
C LYS A 143 -4.66 -4.73 -4.44
N GLU A 144 -5.99 -4.69 -4.27
CA GLU A 144 -6.93 -5.66 -4.86
C GLU A 144 -7.15 -5.43 -6.36
#